data_AF-A0AA39Y5P6-F1
#
_entry.id   AF-A0AA39Y5P6-F1
#
_cell.length_a   1.000
_cell.length_b   1.000
_cell.length_c   1.000
_cell.angle_alpha   90.00
_cell.angle_beta   90.00
_cell.angle_gamma   90.00
#
_symmetry.space_group_name_H-M   'P 1'
#
loop_
_entity.id
_entity.type
_entity.pdbx_description
1 polymer ?
#
loop_
_entity_poly.entity_id
_entity_poly.type
_entity_poly.pdbx_seq_one_letter_code
_entity_poly.pdbx_strand_id
1 'polypeptide(L)'
;MEAVGLGIGALGLAGLFNNAVDCFEFVQLGRDFGKDFGTSQLQLDNTRLRLTRWGEAVHVQENEGSLPPAELEQAKKTIGQILFLFAQAEGVSEDVKRKAGSATELAAYDPNSDMEDRLMPLHEHMRSIAQARQKKVGLRRKTKWALYGRGHFMALLENIRALLDDLEKMVPARRDAQRSLCEEEVSIMNGNVDLPLLESVAADQDPDLREAVKKVLDKKEERPPNVIFSGADNRGFQLGHNSGSISGFTFG
;
A
#
# COMPACT_ATOMS: atom_id res chain seq x y z
N MET A 1 -27.84 10.13 -10.55
CA MET A 1 -27.45 8.72 -10.70
C MET A 1 -27.54 8.36 -12.17
N GLU A 2 -26.45 8.49 -12.94
CA GLU A 2 -26.23 7.86 -14.27
C GLU A 2 -24.79 8.20 -14.68
N ALA A 3 -23.81 7.30 -14.44
CA ALA A 3 -22.46 7.34 -15.03
C ALA A 3 -21.63 6.10 -14.69
N VAL A 4 -21.85 5.50 -13.52
CA VAL A 4 -21.00 4.39 -13.03
C VAL A 4 -21.33 3.05 -13.71
N GLY A 5 -22.59 2.86 -14.14
CA GLY A 5 -23.03 1.59 -14.73
C GLY A 5 -22.67 1.36 -16.21
N LEU A 6 -22.45 2.43 -16.99
CA LEU A 6 -22.29 2.32 -18.44
C LEU A 6 -20.82 2.25 -18.92
N GLY A 7 -19.85 2.63 -18.07
CA GLY A 7 -18.42 2.62 -18.44
C GLY A 7 -17.64 1.37 -18.00
N ILE A 8 -18.11 0.67 -16.97
CA ILE A 8 -17.40 -0.48 -16.38
C ILE A 8 -17.53 -1.73 -17.28
N GLY A 9 -18.64 -1.89 -18.01
CA GLY A 9 -18.90 -3.08 -18.82
C GLY A 9 -18.11 -3.19 -20.13
N ALA A 10 -17.43 -2.14 -20.58
CA ALA A 10 -16.70 -2.13 -21.85
C ALA A 10 -15.18 -2.39 -21.70
N LEU A 11 -14.66 -2.41 -20.46
CA LEU A 11 -13.23 -2.58 -20.19
C LEU A 11 -12.87 -4.04 -19.92
N GLY A 12 -11.74 -4.48 -20.48
CA GLY A 12 -11.08 -5.71 -20.07
C GLY A 12 -10.56 -5.63 -18.62
N LEU A 13 -10.06 -6.75 -18.09
CA LEU A 13 -9.57 -6.82 -16.71
C LEU A 13 -8.46 -5.80 -16.43
N ALA A 14 -7.53 -5.59 -17.37
CA ALA A 14 -6.44 -4.63 -17.25
C ALA A 14 -6.96 -3.19 -17.14
N GLY A 15 -8.00 -2.85 -17.89
CA GLY A 15 -8.64 -1.54 -17.83
C GLY A 15 -9.32 -1.31 -16.48
N LEU A 16 -10.09 -2.30 -15.99
CA LEU A 16 -10.72 -2.23 -14.67
C LEU A 16 -9.69 -2.12 -13.55
N PHE A 17 -8.62 -2.92 -13.62
CA PHE A 17 -7.52 -2.91 -12.67
C PHE A 17 -6.85 -1.54 -12.60
N ASN A 18 -6.46 -0.97 -13.75
CA ASN A 18 -5.83 0.35 -13.79
C ASN A 18 -6.75 1.43 -13.21
N ASN A 19 -8.04 1.38 -13.53
CA ASN A 19 -9.03 2.32 -12.96
C ASN A 19 -9.13 2.21 -11.44
N ALA A 20 -9.05 0.99 -10.90
CA ALA A 20 -9.18 0.74 -9.47
C ALA A 20 -7.92 1.21 -8.71
N VAL A 21 -6.74 0.95 -9.27
CA VAL A 21 -5.46 1.46 -8.73
C VAL A 21 -5.44 2.99 -8.74
N ASP A 22 -5.93 3.61 -9.82
CA ASP A 22 -6.03 5.07 -9.93
C ASP A 22 -6.99 5.70 -8.92
N CYS A 23 -8.07 5.01 -8.54
CA CYS A 23 -9.01 5.55 -7.55
C CYS A 23 -8.31 5.95 -6.24
N PHE A 24 -7.29 5.20 -5.80
CA PHE A 24 -6.52 5.52 -4.59
C PHE A 24 -5.77 6.87 -4.70
N GLU A 25 -5.33 7.29 -5.89
CA GLU A 25 -4.65 8.58 -6.12
C GLU A 25 -5.62 9.78 -6.07
N PHE A 26 -6.92 9.52 -6.24
CA PHE A 26 -7.95 10.55 -6.24
C PHE A 26 -8.60 10.73 -4.87
N VAL A 27 -8.35 9.85 -3.91
CA VAL A 27 -8.81 10.00 -2.53
C VAL A 27 -7.87 10.92 -1.76
N GLN A 28 -8.45 11.95 -1.14
CA GLN A 28 -7.83 12.74 -0.09
C GLN A 28 -8.54 12.46 1.23
N LEU A 29 -7.89 12.71 2.36
CA LEU A 29 -8.50 12.58 3.68
C LEU A 29 -8.86 13.96 4.24
N GLY A 30 -10.05 14.11 4.81
CA GLY A 30 -10.50 15.36 5.43
C GLY A 30 -9.62 15.79 6.60
N ARG A 31 -9.60 17.10 6.92
CA ARG A 31 -8.84 17.62 8.07
C ARG A 31 -9.32 17.08 9.43
N ASP A 32 -10.53 16.51 9.47
CA ASP A 32 -11.09 15.84 10.64
C ASP A 32 -10.32 14.57 11.06
N PHE A 33 -9.44 14.04 10.19
CA PHE A 33 -8.53 12.95 10.55
C PHE A 33 -7.47 13.36 11.58
N GLY A 34 -7.08 14.65 11.61
CA GLY A 34 -6.13 15.17 12.59
C GLY A 34 -4.84 14.34 12.65
N LYS A 35 -4.52 13.85 13.85
CA LYS A 35 -3.32 13.04 14.13
C LYS A 35 -3.35 11.66 13.45
N ASP A 36 -4.51 11.16 13.08
CA ASP A 36 -4.66 9.85 12.44
C ASP A 36 -4.50 9.91 10.92
N PHE A 37 -4.30 11.11 10.35
CA PHE A 37 -4.12 11.32 8.91
C PHE A 37 -2.98 10.46 8.35
N GLY A 38 -1.78 10.55 8.93
CA GLY A 38 -0.60 9.86 8.41
C GLY A 38 -0.78 8.34 8.39
N THR A 39 -1.26 7.76 9.49
CA THR A 39 -1.55 6.32 9.56
C THR A 39 -2.65 5.89 8.59
N SER A 40 -3.72 6.67 8.48
CA SER A 40 -4.82 6.38 7.54
C SER A 40 -4.37 6.47 6.09
N GLN A 41 -3.47 7.41 5.76
CA GLN A 41 -2.88 7.51 4.43
C GLN A 41 -2.02 6.28 4.11
N LEU A 42 -1.14 5.87 5.02
CA LEU A 42 -0.31 4.66 4.83
C LEU A 42 -1.16 3.39 4.68
N GLN A 43 -2.31 3.33 5.32
CA GLN A 43 -3.26 2.23 5.15
C GLN A 43 -3.88 2.19 3.74
N LEU A 44 -4.16 3.35 3.12
CA LEU A 44 -4.57 3.41 1.71
C LEU A 44 -3.44 2.99 0.78
N ASP A 45 -2.22 3.47 1.06
CA ASP A 45 -1.04 3.14 0.26
C ASP A 45 -0.76 1.63 0.30
N ASN A 46 -0.86 1.02 1.47
CA ASN A 46 -0.69 -0.43 1.65
C ASN A 46 -1.79 -1.23 0.91
N THR A 47 -3.05 -0.80 1.01
CA THR A 47 -4.16 -1.45 0.30
C THR A 47 -3.98 -1.36 -1.23
N ARG A 48 -3.51 -0.21 -1.72
CA ARG A 48 -3.15 -0.03 -3.13
C ARG A 48 -1.97 -0.93 -3.53
N LEU A 49 -0.91 -0.96 -2.72
CA LEU A 49 0.25 -1.79 -2.94
C LEU A 49 -0.16 -3.27 -3.09
N ARG A 50 -1.01 -3.75 -2.18
CA ARG A 50 -1.58 -5.10 -2.21
C ARG A 50 -2.37 -5.39 -3.48
N LEU A 51 -3.25 -4.46 -3.93
CA LEU A 51 -3.95 -4.59 -5.21
C LEU A 51 -2.95 -4.69 -6.38
N THR A 52 -1.95 -3.81 -6.43
CA THR A 52 -0.96 -3.83 -7.52
C THR A 52 -0.14 -5.10 -7.54
N ARG A 53 0.19 -5.65 -6.36
CA ARG A 53 0.89 -6.93 -6.21
C ARG A 53 0.08 -8.08 -6.79
N TRP A 54 -1.22 -8.13 -6.51
CA TRP A 54 -2.11 -9.12 -7.12
C TRP A 54 -2.10 -9.02 -8.65
N GLY A 55 -2.19 -7.79 -9.19
CA GLY A 55 -2.17 -7.55 -10.63
C GLY A 55 -0.87 -8.01 -11.29
N GLU A 56 0.27 -7.74 -10.66
CA GLU A 56 1.58 -8.20 -11.09
C GLU A 56 1.69 -9.73 -11.07
N ALA A 57 1.24 -10.38 -9.99
CA ALA A 57 1.31 -11.83 -9.83
C ALA A 57 0.48 -12.60 -10.87
N VAL A 58 -0.60 -12.00 -11.38
CA VAL A 58 -1.44 -12.57 -12.46
C VAL A 58 -1.10 -12.00 -13.83
N HIS A 59 -0.05 -11.19 -13.96
CA HIS A 59 0.35 -10.56 -15.22
C HIS A 59 -0.80 -9.82 -15.93
N VAL A 60 -1.61 -9.11 -15.14
CA VAL A 60 -2.85 -8.46 -15.61
C VAL A 60 -2.59 -7.52 -16.79
N GLN A 61 -1.39 -6.96 -16.86
CA GLN A 61 -0.97 -6.01 -17.88
C GLN A 61 -0.41 -6.66 -19.15
N GLU A 62 0.12 -7.89 -19.08
CA GLU A 62 0.71 -8.59 -20.23
C GLU A 62 -0.28 -9.53 -20.90
N ASN A 63 -1.07 -10.27 -20.11
CA ASN A 63 -1.88 -11.36 -20.63
C ASN A 63 -3.06 -11.68 -19.72
N GLU A 64 -4.21 -11.05 -19.98
CA GLU A 64 -5.49 -11.40 -19.34
C GLU A 64 -5.86 -12.89 -19.55
N GLY A 65 -5.36 -13.52 -20.61
CA GLY A 65 -5.57 -14.95 -20.91
C GLY A 65 -4.74 -15.91 -20.05
N SER A 66 -3.96 -15.39 -19.09
CA SER A 66 -3.25 -16.23 -18.10
C SER A 66 -4.16 -16.74 -16.99
N LEU A 67 -5.34 -16.15 -16.82
CA LEU A 67 -6.40 -16.63 -15.92
C LEU A 67 -7.38 -17.51 -16.71
N PRO A 68 -7.85 -18.63 -16.14
CA PRO A 68 -8.93 -19.37 -16.77
C PRO A 68 -10.23 -18.54 -16.82
N PRO A 69 -11.15 -18.84 -17.75
CA PRO A 69 -12.28 -17.95 -18.04
C PRO A 69 -13.18 -17.64 -16.84
N ALA A 70 -13.38 -18.59 -15.93
CA ALA A 70 -14.21 -18.39 -14.75
C ALA A 70 -13.57 -17.43 -13.75
N GLU A 71 -12.27 -17.59 -13.50
CA GLU A 71 -11.46 -16.73 -12.64
C GLU A 71 -11.31 -15.34 -13.24
N LEU A 72 -11.15 -15.22 -14.55
CA LEU A 72 -11.11 -13.94 -15.27
C LEU A 72 -12.41 -13.15 -15.06
N GLU A 73 -13.57 -13.78 -15.27
CA GLU A 73 -14.87 -13.11 -15.08
C GLU A 73 -15.12 -12.75 -13.61
N GLN A 74 -14.75 -13.63 -12.69
CA GLN A 74 -14.88 -13.34 -11.26
C GLN A 74 -13.91 -12.23 -10.81
N ALA A 75 -12.69 -12.16 -11.35
CA ALA A 75 -11.75 -11.08 -11.09
C ALA A 75 -12.29 -9.74 -11.61
N LYS A 76 -12.81 -9.69 -12.85
CA LYS A 76 -13.46 -8.50 -13.40
C LYS A 76 -14.60 -8.01 -12.52
N LYS A 77 -15.47 -8.94 -12.07
CA LYS A 77 -16.58 -8.63 -11.16
C LYS A 77 -16.08 -8.04 -9.84
N THR A 78 -15.06 -8.65 -9.24
CA THR A 78 -14.52 -8.25 -7.94
C THR A 78 -13.85 -6.88 -8.01
N ILE A 79 -13.06 -6.61 -9.06
CA ILE A 79 -12.48 -5.27 -9.30
C ILE A 79 -13.59 -4.24 -9.62
N GLY A 80 -14.62 -4.64 -10.36
CA GLY A 80 -15.81 -3.82 -10.58
C GLY A 80 -16.51 -3.42 -9.27
N GLN A 81 -16.56 -4.31 -8.29
CA GLN A 81 -17.08 -4.00 -6.95
C GLN A 81 -16.19 -3.02 -6.20
N ILE A 82 -14.85 -3.12 -6.31
CA ILE A 82 -13.92 -2.13 -5.75
C ILE A 82 -14.20 -0.74 -6.33
N LEU A 83 -14.34 -0.64 -7.67
CA LEU A 83 -14.69 0.62 -8.34
C LEU A 83 -16.03 1.18 -7.85
N PHE A 84 -17.03 0.31 -7.64
CA PHE A 84 -18.32 0.70 -7.11
C PHE A 84 -18.24 1.23 -5.67
N LEU A 85 -17.39 0.64 -4.81
CA LEU A 85 -17.16 1.14 -3.45
C LEU A 85 -16.56 2.55 -3.45
N PHE A 86 -15.57 2.81 -4.32
CA PHE A 86 -15.02 4.16 -4.48
C PHE A 86 -16.08 5.16 -4.95
N ALA A 87 -16.89 4.78 -5.95
CA ALA A 87 -17.95 5.66 -6.46
C ALA A 87 -19.03 5.96 -5.41
N GLN A 88 -19.37 4.99 -4.56
CA GLN A 88 -20.27 5.21 -3.42
C GLN A 88 -19.66 6.17 -2.40
N ALA A 89 -18.40 5.98 -2.03
CA ALA A 89 -17.70 6.83 -1.08
C ALA A 89 -17.56 8.27 -1.61
N GLU A 90 -17.28 8.45 -2.91
CA GLU A 90 -17.28 9.75 -3.58
C GLU A 90 -18.66 10.41 -3.52
N GLY A 91 -19.73 9.65 -3.78
CA GLY A 91 -21.11 10.14 -3.65
C GLY A 91 -21.45 10.64 -2.24
N VAL A 92 -21.01 9.92 -1.20
CA VAL A 92 -21.15 10.36 0.20
C VAL A 92 -20.36 11.65 0.45
N SER A 93 -19.13 11.76 -0.07
CA SER A 93 -18.32 12.98 -0.01
C SER A 93 -19.05 14.18 -0.61
N GLU A 94 -19.64 14.02 -1.80
CA GLU A 94 -20.38 15.10 -2.46
C GLU A 94 -21.64 15.50 -1.68
N ASP A 95 -22.32 14.55 -1.05
CA ASP A 95 -23.46 14.82 -0.17
C ASP A 95 -23.05 15.61 1.09
N VAL A 96 -21.87 15.31 1.66
CA VAL A 96 -21.30 16.07 2.78
C VAL A 96 -20.94 17.49 2.33
N LYS A 97 -20.29 17.65 1.18
CA LYS A 97 -19.96 18.96 0.58
C LYS A 97 -21.19 19.84 0.38
N ARG A 98 -22.27 19.26 -0.14
CA ARG A 98 -23.53 19.98 -0.37
C ARG A 98 -24.17 20.46 0.94
N LYS A 99 -23.98 19.73 2.05
CA LYS A 99 -24.58 20.05 3.36
C LYS A 99 -23.78 21.07 4.17
N ALA A 100 -22.45 21.10 4.06
CA ALA A 100 -21.60 21.96 4.89
C ALA A 100 -21.61 23.45 4.49
N GLY A 101 -22.07 23.78 3.27
CA GLY A 101 -22.32 25.17 2.84
C GLY A 101 -21.07 26.04 2.59
N SER A 102 -19.96 25.89 3.35
CA SER A 102 -18.69 26.62 3.14
C SER A 102 -17.51 25.69 2.89
N ALA A 103 -16.53 26.16 2.08
CA ALA A 103 -15.34 25.38 1.70
C ALA A 103 -14.31 25.23 2.84
N THR A 104 -14.30 26.14 3.83
CA THR A 104 -13.31 26.14 4.92
C THR A 104 -13.55 25.00 5.93
N GLU A 105 -14.79 24.54 6.07
CA GLU A 105 -15.16 23.44 6.96
C GLU A 105 -14.81 22.05 6.39
N LEU A 106 -14.47 21.98 5.10
CA LEU A 106 -14.22 20.73 4.36
C LEU A 106 -12.83 20.73 3.70
N ALA A 107 -11.85 21.31 4.36
CA ALA A 107 -10.47 21.18 3.93
C ALA A 107 -10.03 19.70 4.00
N ALA A 108 -9.16 19.31 3.07
CA ALA A 108 -8.51 18.01 3.05
C ALA A 108 -7.00 18.16 3.22
N TYR A 109 -6.35 17.07 3.60
CA TYR A 109 -4.90 16.94 3.58
C TYR A 109 -4.41 16.67 2.14
N ASP A 110 -3.23 17.19 1.81
CA ASP A 110 -2.42 16.77 0.69
C ASP A 110 -1.26 15.90 1.20
N PRO A 111 -1.23 14.59 0.90
CA PRO A 111 -0.16 13.70 1.34
C PRO A 111 1.25 14.16 0.98
N ASN A 112 1.42 14.94 -0.09
CA ASN A 112 2.75 15.38 -0.52
C ASN A 112 3.28 16.58 0.29
N SER A 113 2.42 17.27 1.05
CA SER A 113 2.82 18.49 1.78
C SER A 113 2.41 18.50 3.26
N ASP A 114 1.36 17.77 3.64
CA ASP A 114 0.88 17.70 5.01
C ASP A 114 1.34 16.45 5.77
N MET A 115 2.02 15.50 5.11
CA MET A 115 2.46 14.27 5.75
C MET A 115 3.70 14.50 6.62
N GLU A 116 3.75 13.85 7.78
CA GLU A 116 4.88 13.94 8.70
C GLU A 116 6.16 13.39 8.07
N ASP A 117 7.30 14.06 8.28
CA ASP A 117 8.61 13.70 7.72
C ASP A 117 9.00 12.23 7.97
N ARG A 118 8.60 11.67 9.12
CA ARG A 118 8.87 10.27 9.47
C ARG A 118 8.10 9.28 8.59
N LEU A 119 6.88 9.64 8.17
CA LEU A 119 5.97 8.77 7.42
C LEU A 119 6.13 8.94 5.91
N MET A 120 6.60 10.11 5.46
CA MET A 120 6.74 10.46 4.05
C MET A 120 7.58 9.45 3.23
N PRO A 121 8.76 8.96 3.69
CA PRO A 121 9.53 8.00 2.90
C PRO A 121 8.75 6.72 2.61
N LEU A 122 7.97 6.24 3.58
CA LEU A 122 7.17 5.03 3.39
C LEU A 122 6.03 5.27 2.39
N HIS A 123 5.33 6.40 2.50
CA HIS A 123 4.30 6.82 1.54
C HIS A 123 4.86 6.87 0.11
N GLU A 124 6.01 7.55 -0.08
CA GLU A 124 6.65 7.71 -1.39
C GLU A 124 7.08 6.37 -1.99
N HIS A 125 7.69 5.49 -1.19
CA HIS A 125 8.12 4.17 -1.66
C HIS A 125 6.93 3.27 -2.05
N MET A 126 5.88 3.18 -1.21
CA MET A 126 4.69 2.39 -1.54
C MET A 126 4.02 2.90 -2.81
N ARG A 127 3.89 4.23 -2.93
CA ARG A 127 3.33 4.87 -4.12
C ARG A 127 4.17 4.62 -5.36
N SER A 128 5.49 4.71 -5.24
CA SER A 128 6.43 4.47 -6.35
C SER A 128 6.34 3.02 -6.86
N ILE A 129 6.32 2.04 -5.96
CA ILE A 129 6.19 0.62 -6.33
C ILE A 129 4.85 0.37 -7.02
N ALA A 130 3.75 0.89 -6.46
CA ALA A 130 2.42 0.74 -7.04
C ALA A 130 2.35 1.35 -8.45
N GLN A 131 2.96 2.53 -8.66
CA GLN A 131 3.02 3.19 -9.96
C GLN A 131 3.90 2.43 -10.97
N ALA A 132 4.99 1.79 -10.53
CA ALA A 132 5.87 1.02 -11.41
C ALA A 132 5.17 -0.21 -12.01
N ARG A 133 4.26 -0.84 -11.25
CA ARG A 133 3.47 -2.00 -11.68
C ARG A 133 2.27 -1.64 -12.55
N GLN A 134 1.88 -0.37 -12.53
CA GLN A 134 0.83 0.14 -13.40
C GLN A 134 1.45 0.52 -14.75
N LYS A 135 1.02 -0.12 -15.86
CA LYS A 135 1.36 0.42 -17.18
C LYS A 135 0.75 1.82 -17.26
N LYS A 136 1.52 2.80 -17.75
CA LYS A 136 1.14 4.22 -17.90
C LYS A 136 0.04 4.40 -18.95
N VAL A 137 -1.09 3.73 -18.77
CA VAL A 137 -2.28 3.92 -19.57
C VAL A 137 -2.88 5.23 -19.08
N GLY A 138 -2.75 6.27 -19.91
CA GLY A 138 -3.26 7.60 -19.61
C GLY A 138 -4.76 7.55 -19.39
N LEU A 139 -5.17 7.40 -18.15
CA LEU A 139 -6.55 7.49 -17.75
C LEU A 139 -6.96 8.95 -17.70
N ARG A 140 -8.21 9.23 -18.12
CA ARG A 140 -8.78 10.58 -18.08
C ARG A 140 -8.61 11.11 -16.66
N ARG A 141 -8.02 12.31 -16.52
CA ARG A 141 -7.92 13.05 -15.25
C ARG A 141 -9.25 12.94 -14.52
N LYS A 142 -9.29 12.18 -13.41
CA LYS A 142 -10.41 12.27 -12.47
C LYS A 142 -10.13 13.42 -11.49
N THR A 143 -11.19 13.99 -10.97
CA THR A 143 -11.12 15.04 -9.96
C THR A 143 -10.79 14.40 -8.62
N LYS A 144 -9.84 14.97 -7.86
CA LYS A 144 -9.61 14.56 -6.48
C LYS A 144 -10.85 14.85 -5.64
N TRP A 145 -11.19 13.94 -4.74
CA TRP A 145 -12.28 14.10 -3.79
C TRP A 145 -11.78 13.70 -2.39
N ALA A 146 -12.48 14.15 -1.36
CA ALA A 146 -12.03 14.00 0.01
C ALA A 146 -13.00 13.12 0.79
N LEU A 147 -12.45 12.15 1.50
CA LEU A 147 -13.17 11.27 2.39
C LEU A 147 -13.16 11.90 3.79
N TYR A 148 -14.33 12.30 4.25
CA TYR A 148 -14.54 12.85 5.59
C TYR A 148 -15.08 11.79 6.52
N GLY A 149 -14.65 11.81 7.77
CA GLY A 149 -15.11 10.90 8.80
C GLY A 149 -14.38 9.56 8.76
N ARG A 150 -13.76 9.22 9.88
CA ARG A 150 -13.06 7.95 10.08
C ARG A 150 -13.93 6.72 9.85
N GLY A 151 -15.22 6.79 10.16
CA GLY A 151 -16.16 5.69 9.95
C GLY A 151 -16.34 5.33 8.47
N HIS A 152 -16.46 6.33 7.60
CA HIS A 152 -16.56 6.11 6.15
C HIS A 152 -15.27 5.52 5.59
N PHE A 153 -14.13 5.95 6.13
CA PHE A 153 -12.82 5.47 5.72
C PHE A 153 -12.61 4.00 6.08
N MET A 154 -12.85 3.65 7.34
CA MET A 154 -12.71 2.27 7.81
C MET A 154 -13.64 1.33 7.04
N ALA A 155 -14.90 1.74 6.82
CA ALA A 155 -15.84 0.94 6.04
C ALA A 155 -15.38 0.75 4.58
N LEU A 156 -14.86 1.78 3.92
CA LEU A 156 -14.32 1.65 2.56
C LEU A 156 -13.14 0.67 2.53
N LEU A 157 -12.20 0.85 3.45
CA LEU A 157 -10.97 0.08 3.55
C LEU A 157 -11.21 -1.40 3.87
N GLU A 158 -12.08 -1.70 4.84
CA GLU A 158 -12.47 -3.06 5.19
C GLU A 158 -13.16 -3.79 4.03
N ASN A 159 -14.08 -3.11 3.35
CA ASN A 159 -14.77 -3.70 2.20
C ASN A 159 -13.82 -3.97 1.02
N ILE A 160 -12.90 -3.04 0.72
CA ILE A 160 -11.88 -3.27 -0.31
C ILE A 160 -10.98 -4.44 0.09
N ARG A 161 -10.52 -4.49 1.34
CA ARG A 161 -9.68 -5.59 1.84
C ARG A 161 -10.36 -6.95 1.67
N ALA A 162 -11.64 -7.07 2.01
CA ALA A 162 -12.38 -8.32 1.83
C ALA A 162 -12.40 -8.75 0.35
N LEU A 163 -12.59 -7.80 -0.57
CA LEU A 163 -12.54 -8.08 -2.01
C LEU A 163 -11.12 -8.47 -2.48
N LEU A 164 -10.06 -7.88 -1.91
CA LEU A 164 -8.68 -8.29 -2.18
C LEU A 164 -8.39 -9.70 -1.65
N ASP A 165 -8.85 -10.04 -0.44
CA ASP A 165 -8.73 -11.39 0.11
C ASP A 165 -9.38 -12.42 -0.83
N ASP A 166 -10.52 -12.08 -1.42
CA ASP A 166 -11.22 -12.92 -2.38
C ASP A 166 -10.44 -13.04 -3.70
N LEU A 167 -9.92 -11.93 -4.25
CA LEU A 167 -9.05 -11.95 -5.45
C LEU A 167 -7.83 -12.86 -5.28
N GLU A 168 -7.18 -12.83 -4.11
CA GLU A 168 -6.00 -13.66 -3.84
C GLU A 168 -6.35 -15.14 -3.68
N LYS A 169 -7.50 -15.46 -3.07
CA LYS A 169 -7.98 -16.84 -2.92
C LYS A 169 -8.33 -17.48 -4.26
N MET A 170 -8.75 -16.69 -5.24
CA MET A 170 -9.10 -17.20 -6.59
C MET A 170 -7.90 -17.73 -7.36
N VAL A 171 -6.66 -17.32 -7.02
CA VAL A 171 -5.47 -17.68 -7.79
C VAL A 171 -4.38 -18.31 -6.91
N PRO A 172 -4.65 -19.48 -6.29
CA PRO A 172 -3.73 -20.09 -5.32
C PRO A 172 -2.37 -20.44 -5.94
N ALA A 173 -2.34 -20.78 -7.23
CA ALA A 173 -1.11 -21.07 -7.97
C ALA A 173 -0.15 -19.85 -8.07
N ARG A 174 -0.60 -18.65 -7.74
CA ARG A 174 0.20 -17.42 -7.75
C ARG A 174 0.58 -16.93 -6.35
N ARG A 175 0.27 -17.68 -5.29
CA ARG A 175 0.65 -17.33 -3.91
C ARG A 175 2.16 -17.17 -3.72
N ASP A 176 2.96 -18.06 -4.32
CA ASP A 176 4.42 -17.98 -4.23
C ASP A 176 4.98 -16.75 -4.96
N ALA A 177 4.35 -16.36 -6.08
CA ALA A 177 4.69 -15.14 -6.79
C ALA A 177 4.34 -13.89 -5.94
N GLN A 178 3.16 -13.88 -5.30
CA GLN A 178 2.77 -12.79 -4.39
C GLN A 178 3.71 -12.66 -3.20
N ARG A 179 4.14 -13.77 -2.59
CA ARG A 179 5.12 -13.76 -1.49
C ARG A 179 6.48 -13.27 -1.94
N SER A 180 6.98 -13.72 -3.09
CA SER A 180 8.23 -13.23 -3.68
C SER A 180 8.17 -11.71 -3.93
N LEU A 181 7.03 -11.20 -4.41
CA LEU A 181 6.83 -9.77 -4.60
C LEU A 181 6.81 -8.99 -3.27
N CYS A 182 6.29 -9.56 -2.18
CA CYS A 182 6.39 -8.94 -0.85
C CYS A 182 7.85 -8.83 -0.39
N GLU A 183 8.65 -9.88 -0.61
CA GLU A 183 10.07 -9.86 -0.26
C GLU A 183 10.84 -8.83 -1.09
N GLU A 184 10.53 -8.70 -2.38
CA GLU A 184 11.08 -7.66 -3.25
C GLU A 184 10.69 -6.24 -2.78
N GLU A 185 9.42 -6.01 -2.46
CA GLU A 185 8.92 -4.74 -1.91
C GLU A 185 9.69 -4.33 -0.65
N VAL A 186 9.81 -5.25 0.30
CA VAL A 186 10.57 -5.00 1.54
C VAL A 186 12.03 -4.75 1.21
N SER A 187 12.62 -5.46 0.25
CA SER A 187 14.00 -5.24 -0.17
C SER A 187 14.22 -3.85 -0.79
N ILE A 188 13.27 -3.35 -1.58
CA ILE A 188 13.33 -2.00 -2.18
C ILE A 188 13.24 -0.93 -1.10
N MET A 189 12.39 -1.15 -0.09
CA MET A 189 12.17 -0.22 1.02
C MET A 189 13.26 -0.28 2.11
N ASN A 190 13.93 -1.42 2.25
CA ASN A 190 14.88 -1.65 3.33
C ASN A 190 16.05 -0.65 3.31
N GLY A 191 16.30 -0.02 4.45
CA GLY A 191 17.35 0.99 4.63
C GLY A 191 16.89 2.43 4.39
N ASN A 192 15.74 2.63 3.74
CA ASN A 192 15.17 3.95 3.47
C ASN A 192 13.91 4.24 4.29
N VAL A 193 13.26 3.21 4.84
CA VAL A 193 12.04 3.34 5.65
C VAL A 193 12.18 2.72 7.04
N ASP A 194 11.31 3.16 7.94
CA ASP A 194 11.10 2.56 9.27
C ASP A 194 10.35 1.22 9.10
N LEU A 195 11.07 0.10 9.18
CA LEU A 195 10.51 -1.24 9.01
C LEU A 195 9.48 -1.61 10.10
N PRO A 196 9.68 -1.29 11.40
CA PRO A 196 8.63 -1.43 12.41
C PRO A 196 7.33 -0.69 12.07
N LEU A 197 7.43 0.52 11.52
CA LEU A 197 6.25 1.25 11.03
C LEU A 197 5.56 0.49 9.89
N LEU A 198 6.31 0.02 8.89
CA LEU A 198 5.76 -0.80 7.80
C LEU A 198 5.08 -2.07 8.32
N GLU A 199 5.69 -2.76 9.28
CA GLU A 199 5.07 -3.92 9.93
C GLU A 199 3.74 -3.56 10.59
N SER A 200 3.68 -2.43 11.31
CA SER A 200 2.47 -1.98 11.99
C SER A 200 1.33 -1.64 11.03
N VAL A 201 1.64 -1.04 9.88
CA VAL A 201 0.65 -0.72 8.83
C VAL A 201 0.17 -2.01 8.16
N ALA A 202 1.07 -2.95 7.90
CA ALA A 202 0.74 -4.23 7.29
C ALA A 202 0.00 -5.19 8.23
N ALA A 203 0.16 -5.05 9.56
CA ALA A 203 -0.24 -6.04 10.56
C ALA A 203 -1.67 -6.54 10.41
N ASP A 204 -2.59 -5.63 10.13
CA ASP A 204 -4.01 -5.93 10.01
C ASP A 204 -4.47 -6.04 8.56
N GLN A 205 -3.72 -5.55 7.57
CA GLN A 205 -4.23 -5.38 6.20
C GLN A 205 -3.57 -6.30 5.17
N ASP A 206 -2.32 -6.67 5.42
CA ASP A 206 -1.46 -7.39 4.47
C ASP A 206 -0.57 -8.39 5.22
N PRO A 207 -1.11 -9.58 5.53
CA PRO A 207 -0.38 -10.59 6.30
C PRO A 207 0.90 -11.08 5.61
N ASP A 208 0.88 -11.21 4.28
CA ASP A 208 2.04 -11.68 3.52
C ASP A 208 3.17 -10.62 3.54
N LEU A 209 2.84 -9.33 3.39
CA LEU A 209 3.82 -8.26 3.54
C LEU A 209 4.37 -8.17 4.96
N ARG A 210 3.49 -8.27 5.97
CA ARG A 210 3.90 -8.30 7.38
C ARG A 210 4.91 -9.42 7.65
N GLU A 211 4.66 -10.62 7.12
CA GLU A 211 5.57 -11.77 7.25
C GLU A 211 6.94 -11.46 6.61
N ALA A 212 6.96 -10.87 5.41
CA ALA A 212 8.19 -10.49 4.74
C ALA A 212 9.00 -9.46 5.54
N VAL A 213 8.33 -8.46 6.14
CA VAL A 213 8.98 -7.45 6.98
C VAL A 213 9.59 -8.09 8.23
N LYS A 214 8.83 -8.94 8.92
CA LYS A 214 9.31 -9.67 10.10
C LYS A 214 10.56 -10.49 9.81
N LYS A 215 10.58 -11.24 8.71
CA LYS A 215 11.77 -12.01 8.28
C LYS A 215 13.02 -11.13 8.15
N VAL A 216 12.87 -9.87 7.72
CA VAL A 216 14.00 -8.94 7.61
C VAL A 216 14.39 -8.36 8.97
N LEU A 217 13.42 -8.07 9.84
CA LEU A 217 13.67 -7.61 11.21
C LEU A 217 14.40 -8.69 12.04
N ASP A 218 13.90 -9.93 12.02
CA ASP A 218 14.51 -11.05 12.75
C ASP A 218 15.96 -11.29 12.28
N LYS A 219 16.21 -11.27 10.97
CA LYS A 219 17.56 -11.36 10.40
C LYS A 219 18.48 -10.20 10.81
N LYS A 220 17.95 -9.01 11.11
CA LYS A 220 18.75 -7.88 11.61
C LYS A 220 19.09 -8.07 13.09
N GLU A 221 18.19 -8.65 13.88
CA GLU A 221 18.44 -8.96 15.29
C GLU A 221 19.44 -10.11 15.46
N GLU A 222 19.39 -11.12 14.60
CA GLU A 222 20.33 -12.26 14.59
C GLU A 222 21.76 -11.88 14.17
N ARG A 223 21.93 -10.77 13.44
CA ARG A 223 23.25 -10.30 13.04
C ARG A 223 23.89 -9.53 14.20
N PRO A 224 24.99 -10.02 14.80
CA PRO A 224 25.73 -9.21 15.75
C PRO A 224 26.15 -7.90 15.08
N PRO A 225 26.16 -6.77 15.81
CA PRO A 225 26.58 -5.50 15.25
C PRO A 225 28.06 -5.60 14.83
N ASN A 226 28.29 -5.79 13.54
CA ASN A 226 29.63 -5.83 12.97
C ASN A 226 30.04 -4.41 12.61
N VAL A 227 31.01 -3.87 13.34
CA VAL A 227 31.68 -2.63 12.96
C VAL A 227 32.86 -2.98 12.06
N ILE A 228 32.79 -2.60 10.79
CA ILE A 228 33.87 -2.81 9.82
C ILE A 228 34.55 -1.48 9.55
N PHE A 229 35.86 -1.42 9.81
CA PHE A 229 36.71 -0.29 9.42
C PHE A 229 37.53 -0.70 8.20
N SER A 230 37.33 -0.05 7.06
CA SER A 230 38.11 -0.28 5.83
C SER A 230 38.71 1.04 5.32
N GLY A 231 40.00 1.02 5.00
CA GLY A 231 40.80 2.20 4.65
C GLY A 231 42.29 1.95 4.87
N ALA A 232 43.16 2.62 4.09
CA ALA A 232 44.60 2.40 4.12
C ALA A 232 45.30 2.98 5.37
N ASP A 233 44.62 3.85 6.15
CA ASP A 233 45.21 4.56 7.28
C ASP A 233 44.18 4.78 8.41
N ASN A 234 43.46 3.71 8.77
CA ASN A 234 42.48 3.75 9.86
C ASN A 234 43.21 3.86 11.22
N ARG A 235 43.16 5.03 11.85
CA ARG A 235 43.68 5.26 13.21
C ARG A 235 42.58 5.83 14.10
N GLY A 236 42.39 5.24 15.28
CA GLY A 236 41.39 5.69 16.24
C GLY A 236 41.33 4.78 17.46
N PHE A 237 40.59 5.20 18.49
CA PHE A 237 40.29 4.40 19.67
C PHE A 237 38.80 4.06 19.67
N GLN A 238 38.46 2.77 19.80
CA GLN A 238 37.08 2.32 19.89
C GLN A 238 36.69 2.13 21.34
N LEU A 239 35.66 2.86 21.78
CA LEU A 239 35.00 2.62 23.06
C LEU A 239 33.67 1.91 22.77
N GLY A 240 33.56 0.64 23.14
CA GLY A 240 32.35 -0.16 22.99
C GLY A 240 31.72 -0.45 24.36
N HIS A 241 30.41 -0.27 24.48
CA HIS A 241 29.63 -0.70 25.64
C HIS A 241 28.81 -1.92 25.25
N ASN A 242 29.13 -3.09 25.80
CA ASN A 242 28.36 -4.32 25.60
C ASN A 242 27.45 -4.53 26.81
N SER A 243 26.12 -4.55 26.57
CA SER A 243 25.11 -4.80 27.59
C SER A 243 24.59 -6.25 27.60
N GLY A 244 25.15 -7.13 26.78
CA GLY A 244 24.82 -8.56 26.69
C GLY A 244 25.79 -9.45 27.48
N SER A 245 25.41 -10.72 27.62
CA SER A 245 26.24 -11.72 28.32
C SER A 245 27.42 -12.14 27.43
N ILE A 246 28.63 -11.93 27.94
CA ILE A 246 29.87 -12.30 27.26
C ILE A 246 30.37 -13.64 27.83
N SER A 247 30.62 -14.63 26.97
CA SER A 247 31.24 -15.91 27.36
C SER A 247 32.27 -16.38 26.33
N GLY A 248 33.29 -17.11 26.77
CA GLY A 248 34.27 -17.76 25.88
C GLY A 248 35.57 -16.98 25.62
N PHE A 249 35.86 -15.91 26.37
CA PHE A 249 37.18 -15.27 26.29
C PHE A 249 38.21 -15.99 27.15
N THR A 250 39.37 -16.28 26.55
CA THR A 250 40.58 -16.66 27.28
C THR A 250 41.60 -15.56 27.03
N PHE A 251 41.99 -14.85 28.08
CA PHE A 251 43.09 -13.88 28.00
C PHE A 251 44.38 -14.66 28.25
N GLY A 252 45.28 -14.63 27.26
CA GLY A 252 46.65 -15.12 27.38
C GLY A 252 47.58 -14.09 27.98
#